data_AF-A0A8C5T871-F1
#
_entry.id   AF-A0A8C5T871-F1
#
_cell.length_a   1.000
_cell.length_b   1.000
_cell.length_c   1.000
_cell.angle_alpha   90.00
_cell.angle_beta   90.00
_cell.angle_gamma   90.00
#
_symmetry.space_group_name_H-M   'P 1'
#
loop_
_entity.id
_entity.type
_entity.pdbx_description
1 polymer ?
#
loop_
_entity_poly.entity_id
_entity_poly.type
_entity_poly.pdbx_seq_one_letter_code
_entity_poly.pdbx_strand_id
1 'polypeptide(L)'
;MGVKEFEEKIIRKGRWKNLDAYLPEDTTKDDEPLVKQEHLRLKEPGSSEKTPKPLPRSTGRIYENYQTTSSQYSAAVDGIPGSCYPLCGIPSIRSDIPAPRVRRLSDTTNYGDQGTGFAVLFPSVFGQRGVYERDLLKKRPKAEIKEVLHNIGMNVADERFEELWKQVCSKHEIKELCDCEESIWNILNMIHESHIKF
;
A
#
# COMPACT_ATOMS: atom_id res chain seq x y z
N MET A 1 -44.34 -30.96 16.27
CA MET A 1 -42.97 -31.02 16.81
C MET A 1 -43.05 -30.74 18.29
N GLY A 2 -42.47 -31.61 19.12
CA GLY A 2 -42.41 -31.36 20.56
C GLY A 2 -41.50 -30.18 20.85
N VAL A 3 -41.78 -29.39 21.89
CA VAL A 3 -40.98 -28.21 22.28
C VAL A 3 -39.48 -28.56 22.40
N LYS A 4 -39.17 -29.76 22.90
CA LYS A 4 -37.81 -30.28 23.05
C LYS A 4 -37.09 -30.49 21.71
N GLU A 5 -37.79 -30.98 20.70
CA GLU A 5 -37.23 -31.18 19.35
C GLU A 5 -36.97 -29.85 18.65
N PHE A 6 -37.79 -28.85 18.95
CA PHE A 6 -37.67 -27.50 18.40
C PHE A 6 -36.46 -26.76 18.98
N GLU A 7 -36.25 -26.84 20.30
CA GLU A 7 -35.07 -26.29 20.97
C GLU A 7 -33.76 -26.90 20.47
N GLU A 8 -33.70 -28.22 20.30
CA GLU A 8 -32.53 -28.89 19.72
C GLU A 8 -32.22 -28.43 18.30
N LYS A 9 -33.27 -28.14 17.51
CA LYS A 9 -33.14 -27.70 16.12
C LYS A 9 -32.62 -26.26 16.03
N ILE A 10 -33.03 -25.39 16.96
CA ILE A 10 -32.50 -24.02 17.08
C ILE A 10 -31.00 -24.07 17.42
N ILE A 11 -30.60 -24.91 18.38
CA ILE A 11 -29.21 -25.03 18.81
C ILE A 11 -28.32 -25.57 17.68
N ARG A 12 -28.80 -26.53 16.87
CA ARG A 12 -28.00 -27.13 15.79
C ARG A 12 -27.91 -26.30 14.51
N LYS A 13 -28.99 -25.61 14.11
CA LYS A 13 -29.04 -24.89 12.83
C LYS A 13 -28.82 -23.39 12.95
N GLY A 14 -28.89 -22.79 14.14
CA GLY A 14 -28.61 -21.37 14.38
C GLY A 14 -29.51 -20.36 13.65
N ARG A 15 -30.51 -20.81 12.87
CA ARG A 15 -31.43 -19.94 12.12
C ARG A 15 -32.85 -19.98 12.68
N TRP A 16 -33.36 -18.79 12.98
CA TRP A 16 -34.78 -18.54 13.16
C TRP A 16 -35.38 -18.15 11.80
N LYS A 17 -36.48 -18.78 11.38
CA LYS A 17 -37.11 -18.61 10.05
C LYS A 17 -37.68 -17.21 9.74
N ASN A 18 -37.49 -16.22 10.62
CA ASN A 18 -38.06 -14.88 10.47
C ASN A 18 -37.00 -13.79 10.25
N LEU A 19 -35.79 -14.15 9.76
CA LEU A 19 -34.72 -13.20 9.44
C LEU A 19 -34.40 -13.13 7.94
N ASP A 20 -35.36 -13.50 7.08
CA ASP A 20 -35.17 -13.54 5.62
C ASP A 20 -35.34 -12.16 4.95
N ALA A 21 -35.39 -11.05 5.71
CA ALA A 21 -35.62 -9.71 5.16
C ALA A 21 -34.34 -8.89 4.89
N TYR A 22 -33.13 -9.37 5.23
CA TYR A 22 -31.94 -8.49 5.21
C TYR A 22 -30.60 -9.10 4.76
N LEU A 23 -30.56 -10.25 4.09
CA LEU A 23 -29.29 -10.78 3.55
C LEU A 23 -29.44 -11.21 2.07
N PRO A 24 -28.43 -10.92 1.20
CA PRO A 24 -28.50 -11.22 -0.23
C PRO A 24 -28.53 -12.73 -0.51
N GLU A 25 -29.24 -13.13 -1.56
CA GLU A 25 -29.64 -14.52 -1.85
C GLU A 25 -28.53 -15.48 -2.34
N ASP A 26 -27.28 -15.03 -2.46
CA ASP A 26 -26.23 -15.82 -3.09
C ASP A 26 -25.25 -16.46 -2.09
N THR A 27 -25.72 -17.50 -1.39
CA THR A 27 -24.82 -18.59 -0.98
C THR A 27 -25.58 -19.91 -1.05
N THR A 28 -25.12 -20.78 -1.96
CA THR A 28 -25.49 -22.19 -2.07
C THR A 28 -25.39 -22.88 -0.70
N LYS A 29 -26.47 -23.60 -0.37
CA LYS A 29 -26.78 -24.11 0.96
C LYS A 29 -26.11 -25.47 1.18
N ASP A 30 -24.99 -25.49 1.89
CA ASP A 30 -24.53 -26.72 2.53
C ASP A 30 -25.23 -26.85 3.89
N ASP A 31 -26.19 -27.78 3.95
CA ASP A 31 -26.99 -28.12 5.14
C ASP A 31 -26.18 -28.92 6.19
N GLU A 32 -24.89 -28.62 6.36
CA GLU A 32 -24.09 -29.24 7.41
C GLU A 32 -24.46 -28.65 8.79
N PRO A 33 -24.70 -29.50 9.81
CA PRO A 33 -24.99 -29.02 11.14
C PRO A 33 -23.74 -28.33 11.73
N LEU A 34 -23.89 -27.06 12.11
CA LEU A 34 -22.82 -26.22 12.69
C LEU A 34 -22.22 -26.79 13.99
N VAL A 35 -22.91 -27.74 14.65
CA VAL A 35 -22.48 -28.35 15.91
C VAL A 35 -22.71 -29.88 15.87
N LYS A 36 -21.62 -30.66 16.01
CA LYS A 36 -21.68 -32.13 16.13
C LYS A 36 -22.33 -32.53 17.48
N GLN A 37 -23.07 -33.65 17.49
CA GLN A 37 -23.84 -34.10 18.68
C GLN A 37 -22.98 -34.31 19.93
N GLU A 38 -21.69 -34.62 19.75
CA GLU A 38 -20.69 -34.81 20.81
C GLU A 38 -20.37 -33.53 21.62
N HIS A 39 -20.81 -32.35 21.18
CA HIS A 39 -20.53 -31.06 21.83
C HIS A 39 -21.69 -30.50 22.68
N LEU A 40 -22.79 -31.25 22.86
CA LEU A 40 -23.92 -30.85 23.70
C LEU A 40 -23.81 -31.45 25.11
N ARG A 41 -24.02 -30.64 26.15
CA ARG A 41 -24.09 -31.08 27.56
C ARG A 41 -25.45 -30.76 28.16
N LEU A 42 -25.92 -31.60 29.09
CA LEU A 42 -27.10 -31.26 29.89
C LEU A 42 -26.80 -30.04 30.75
N LYS A 43 -27.75 -29.10 30.80
CA LYS A 43 -27.61 -27.83 31.53
C LYS A 43 -27.39 -28.05 33.03
N GLU A 44 -28.03 -29.08 33.59
CA GLU A 44 -27.93 -29.49 34.99
C GLU A 44 -28.02 -31.03 35.10
N PRO A 45 -27.36 -31.66 36.09
CA PRO A 45 -27.43 -33.11 36.28
C PRO A 45 -28.86 -33.54 36.67
N GLY A 46 -29.61 -34.08 35.71
CA GLY A 46 -31.01 -34.50 35.87
C GLY A 46 -32.03 -33.71 35.02
N SER A 47 -31.61 -32.64 34.32
CA SER A 47 -32.47 -31.89 33.41
C SER A 47 -32.48 -32.48 31.99
N SER A 48 -33.59 -32.36 31.26
CA SER A 48 -33.67 -32.75 29.84
C SER A 48 -33.21 -31.66 28.86
N GLU A 49 -32.88 -30.46 29.36
CA GLU A 49 -32.43 -29.33 28.54
C GLU A 49 -30.94 -29.47 28.16
N LYS A 50 -30.64 -29.47 26.86
CA LYS A 50 -29.27 -29.53 26.31
C LYS A 50 -28.77 -28.12 26.04
N THR A 51 -27.53 -27.85 26.44
CA THR A 51 -26.81 -26.61 26.17
C THR A 51 -25.51 -26.93 25.43
N PRO A 52 -25.07 -26.07 24.49
CA PRO A 52 -23.75 -26.23 23.88
C PRO A 52 -22.67 -26.15 24.96
N LYS A 53 -21.67 -27.03 24.88
CA LYS A 53 -20.54 -27.03 25.81
C LYS A 53 -19.90 -25.63 25.81
N PRO A 54 -19.76 -24.96 26.97
CA PRO A 54 -19.08 -23.68 27.02
C PRO A 54 -17.66 -23.86 26.49
N LEU A 55 -17.26 -23.00 25.55
CA LEU A 55 -15.89 -22.99 25.07
C LEU A 55 -14.98 -22.79 26.28
N PRO A 56 -13.97 -23.65 26.48
CA PRO A 56 -12.97 -23.37 27.50
C PRO A 56 -12.39 -22.00 27.16
N ARG A 57 -12.33 -21.11 28.16
CA ARG A 57 -11.63 -19.83 28.02
C ARG A 57 -10.28 -20.18 27.43
N SER A 58 -9.90 -19.56 26.31
CA SER A 58 -8.56 -19.76 25.79
C SER A 58 -7.62 -19.25 26.87
N THR A 59 -7.10 -20.13 27.71
CA THR A 59 -5.83 -19.92 28.39
C THR A 59 -4.83 -19.96 27.25
N GLY A 60 -4.80 -18.83 26.55
CA GLY A 60 -3.95 -18.61 25.40
C GLY A 60 -2.59 -19.03 25.86
N ARG A 61 -2.02 -20.02 25.16
CA ARG A 61 -0.60 -20.27 25.14
C ARG A 61 0.05 -18.90 25.29
N ILE A 62 0.72 -18.67 26.42
CA ILE A 62 1.42 -17.41 26.65
C ILE A 62 2.34 -17.32 25.43
N TYR A 63 1.96 -16.49 24.46
CA TYR A 63 2.82 -16.19 23.34
C TYR A 63 4.00 -15.52 24.03
N GLU A 64 5.16 -16.17 24.02
CA GLU A 64 6.38 -15.64 24.64
C GLU A 64 6.74 -14.24 24.13
N ASN A 65 6.05 -13.78 23.08
CA ASN A 65 6.07 -12.42 22.56
C ASN A 65 4.67 -11.79 22.70
N TYR A 66 4.37 -11.15 23.83
CA TYR A 66 3.28 -10.18 23.89
C TYR A 66 3.63 -9.02 22.95
N GLN A 67 3.10 -9.06 21.73
CA GLN A 67 3.18 -7.95 20.80
C GLN A 67 1.81 -7.29 20.72
N THR A 68 1.78 -5.99 21.04
CA THR A 68 0.59 -5.17 20.82
C THR A 68 0.34 -5.03 19.32
N THR A 69 -0.92 -4.93 18.91
CA THR A 69 -1.25 -4.60 17.51
C THR A 69 -0.58 -3.29 17.09
N SER A 70 -0.47 -2.31 18.01
CA SER A 70 0.28 -1.07 17.79
C SER A 70 1.76 -1.28 17.47
N SER A 71 2.43 -2.28 18.04
CA SER A 71 3.83 -2.58 17.70
C SER A 71 3.99 -3.17 16.30
N GLN A 72 2.95 -3.78 15.72
CA GLN A 72 3.01 -4.41 14.39
C GLN A 72 2.71 -3.44 13.24
N TYR A 73 1.95 -2.37 13.50
CA TYR A 73 1.57 -1.40 12.45
C TYR A 73 2.74 -0.51 11.96
N SER A 74 3.83 -0.40 12.71
CA SER A 74 4.98 0.44 12.33
C SER A 74 6.33 -0.26 12.52
N ALA A 75 6.34 -1.59 12.64
CA ALA A 75 7.58 -2.34 12.75
C ALA A 75 8.36 -2.32 11.42
N ALA A 76 9.65 -1.96 11.49
CA ALA A 76 10.55 -1.99 10.34
C ALA A 76 10.85 -3.41 9.83
N VAL A 77 10.67 -4.41 10.69
CA VAL A 77 10.83 -5.84 10.41
C VAL A 77 9.58 -6.55 10.93
N ASP A 78 9.01 -7.45 10.13
CA ASP A 78 7.79 -8.22 10.45
C ASP A 78 6.51 -7.38 10.72
N GLY A 79 6.46 -6.16 10.20
CA GLY A 79 5.25 -5.33 10.21
C GLY A 79 4.15 -5.92 9.30
N ILE A 80 2.89 -5.60 9.61
CA ILE A 80 1.78 -5.98 8.73
C ILE A 80 1.98 -5.26 7.38
N PRO A 81 2.06 -5.97 6.24
CA PRO A 81 2.25 -5.32 4.95
C PRO A 81 1.04 -4.44 4.64
N GLY A 82 1.28 -3.13 4.52
CA GLY A 82 0.25 -2.14 4.18
C GLY A 82 -0.36 -2.31 2.78
N SER A 83 0.11 -3.29 2.00
CA SER A 83 -0.48 -3.66 0.70
C SER A 83 -1.76 -4.49 0.82
N CYS A 84 -1.94 -5.21 1.94
CA CYS A 84 -3.08 -6.11 2.10
C CYS A 84 -4.31 -5.43 2.75
N TYR A 85 -4.12 -4.29 3.41
CA TYR A 85 -5.18 -3.57 4.12
C TYR A 85 -4.95 -2.05 4.03
N PRO A 86 -6.01 -1.25 3.84
CA PRO A 86 -5.88 0.21 3.92
C PRO A 86 -5.45 0.60 5.33
N LEU A 87 -4.30 1.27 5.44
CA LEU A 87 -3.81 1.79 6.72
C LEU A 87 -4.72 2.93 7.18
N CYS A 88 -5.50 2.69 8.24
CA CYS A 88 -6.34 3.69 8.86
C CYS A 88 -5.50 4.62 9.74
N GLY A 89 -5.06 5.76 9.21
CA GLY A 89 -4.29 6.74 9.96
C GLY A 89 -3.78 7.88 9.07
N ILE A 90 -3.24 8.93 9.70
CA ILE A 90 -2.58 10.02 8.99
C ILE A 90 -1.07 9.71 8.99
N PRO A 91 -0.43 9.55 7.82
CA PRO A 91 1.00 9.28 7.77
C PRO A 91 1.80 10.51 8.21
N SER A 92 2.95 10.29 8.84
CA SER A 92 3.86 11.37 9.26
C SER A 92 4.37 12.21 8.08
N ILE A 93 4.54 11.57 6.92
CA ILE A 93 4.82 12.24 5.64
C ILE A 93 3.54 12.17 4.82
N ARG A 94 2.95 13.34 4.53
CA ARG A 94 1.67 13.51 3.83
C ARG A 94 1.83 13.42 2.32
N SER A 95 2.41 12.31 1.86
CA SER A 95 2.54 12.00 0.42
C SER A 95 1.20 11.69 -0.25
N ASP A 96 0.15 11.45 0.55
CA ASP A 96 -1.22 11.23 0.09
C ASP A 96 -1.89 12.49 -0.46
N ILE A 97 -1.38 13.69 -0.11
CA ILE A 97 -1.91 14.97 -0.59
C ILE A 97 -0.84 15.71 -1.39
N PRO A 98 -1.20 16.36 -2.52
CA PRO A 98 -0.25 17.17 -3.27
C PRO A 98 0.24 18.37 -2.43
N ALA A 99 1.52 18.67 -2.55
CA ALA A 99 2.11 19.86 -1.92
C ALA A 99 1.41 21.15 -2.42
N PRO A 100 1.10 22.12 -1.54
CA PRO A 100 0.51 23.39 -1.94
C PRO A 100 1.45 24.17 -2.85
N ARG A 101 0.90 24.81 -3.90
CA ARG A 101 1.69 25.69 -4.79
C ARG A 101 2.30 26.88 -4.06
N VAL A 102 1.55 27.47 -3.13
CA VAL A 102 1.99 28.56 -2.26
C VAL A 102 1.79 28.09 -0.83
N ARG A 103 2.89 28.00 -0.07
CA ARG A 103 2.85 27.57 1.32
C ARG A 103 2.61 28.74 2.26
N ARG A 104 1.86 28.45 3.32
CA ARG A 104 1.74 29.38 4.44
C ARG A 104 3.03 29.32 5.26
N LEU A 105 3.43 30.44 5.86
CA LEU A 105 4.60 30.49 6.74
C LEU A 105 4.45 29.60 7.99
N SER A 106 3.21 29.36 8.42
CA SER A 106 2.88 28.51 9.57
C SER A 106 2.69 27.03 9.22
N ASP A 107 2.90 26.64 7.96
CA ASP A 107 2.71 25.25 7.54
C ASP A 107 3.92 24.40 7.95
N THR A 108 3.70 23.48 8.89
CA THR A 108 4.71 22.55 9.41
C THR A 108 4.59 21.16 8.81
N THR A 109 3.73 20.97 7.81
CA THR A 109 3.41 19.66 7.26
C THR A 109 4.45 19.23 6.22
N ASN A 110 4.99 18.03 6.34
CA ASN A 110 5.87 17.47 5.32
C ASN A 110 5.05 16.71 4.26
N TYR A 111 5.04 17.20 3.02
CA TYR A 111 4.33 16.60 1.88
C TYR A 111 5.16 15.55 1.11
N GLY A 112 6.31 15.13 1.64
CA GLY A 112 7.22 14.19 0.96
C GLY A 112 8.03 14.84 -0.16
N ASP A 113 8.12 16.17 -0.11
CA ASP A 113 8.65 16.98 -1.19
C ASP A 113 9.93 17.73 -0.73
N GLN A 114 10.22 17.71 0.57
CA GLN A 114 11.43 18.26 1.16
C GLN A 114 12.61 17.29 0.98
N GLY A 115 13.82 17.83 0.91
CA GLY A 115 15.05 17.04 0.92
C GLY A 115 15.37 16.47 2.31
N THR A 116 16.28 15.50 2.35
CA THR A 116 16.82 14.95 3.59
C THR A 116 17.61 16.02 4.35
N GLY A 117 17.73 15.90 5.69
CA GLY A 117 18.56 16.81 6.49
C GLY A 117 20.03 16.92 6.00
N PHE A 118 20.55 15.89 5.35
CA PHE A 118 21.85 15.92 4.68
C PHE A 118 21.93 17.00 3.59
N ALA A 119 20.89 17.16 2.77
CA ALA A 119 20.86 18.16 1.71
C ALA A 119 20.84 19.60 2.25
N VAL A 120 20.37 19.78 3.50
CA VAL A 120 20.40 21.07 4.20
C VAL A 120 21.78 21.39 4.74
N LEU A 121 22.44 20.41 5.35
CA LEU A 121 23.80 20.57 5.91
C LEU A 121 24.86 20.68 4.81
N PHE A 122 24.69 19.92 3.73
CA PHE A 122 25.63 19.81 2.61
C PHE A 122 24.90 20.06 1.28
N PRO A 123 24.57 21.33 0.97
CA PRO A 123 23.84 21.64 -0.25
C PRO A 123 24.70 21.34 -1.48
N SER A 124 24.10 20.65 -2.45
CA SER A 124 24.74 20.41 -3.76
C SER A 124 24.91 21.71 -4.54
N VAL A 125 25.78 21.71 -5.55
CA VAL A 125 25.96 22.87 -6.45
C VAL A 125 24.64 23.24 -7.15
N PHE A 126 23.80 22.24 -7.44
CA PHE A 126 22.45 22.42 -7.98
C PHE A 126 21.51 23.07 -6.96
N GLY A 127 21.54 22.60 -5.70
CA GLY A 127 20.73 23.14 -4.62
C GLY A 127 21.05 24.61 -4.33
N GLN A 128 22.32 25.02 -4.43
CA GLN A 128 22.71 26.42 -4.32
C GLN A 128 22.12 27.32 -5.43
N ARG A 129 21.79 26.73 -6.59
CA ARG A 129 21.11 27.39 -7.72
C ARG A 129 19.59 27.22 -7.68
N GLY A 130 19.05 26.60 -6.62
CA GLY A 130 17.62 26.34 -6.47
C GLY A 130 17.09 25.17 -7.30
N VAL A 131 17.97 24.31 -7.81
CA VAL A 131 17.59 23.07 -8.53
C VAL A 131 17.71 21.90 -7.57
N TYR A 132 16.59 21.22 -7.32
CA TYR A 132 16.52 20.11 -6.37
C TYR A 132 16.41 18.75 -7.08
N GLU A 133 16.55 17.67 -6.34
CA GLU A 133 16.50 16.29 -6.87
C GLU A 133 15.20 16.01 -7.62
N ARG A 134 14.09 16.57 -7.13
CA ARG A 134 12.78 16.47 -7.78
C ARG A 134 12.78 17.07 -9.19
N ASP A 135 13.49 18.17 -9.41
CA ASP A 135 13.54 18.84 -10.71
C ASP A 135 14.39 18.06 -11.73
N LEU A 136 15.35 17.28 -11.24
CA LEU A 136 16.20 16.41 -12.06
C LEU A 136 15.48 15.09 -12.41
N LEU A 137 14.70 14.56 -11.46
CA LEU A 137 13.91 13.33 -11.59
C LEU A 137 12.55 13.54 -12.26
N LYS A 138 12.09 14.79 -12.38
CA LYS A 138 10.86 15.14 -13.07
C LYS A 138 10.87 14.59 -14.48
N LYS A 139 9.83 13.81 -14.81
CA LYS A 139 9.58 13.31 -16.16
C LYS A 139 9.19 14.47 -17.07
N ARG A 140 9.87 14.57 -18.21
CA ARG A 140 9.70 15.64 -19.21
C ARG A 140 9.60 15.01 -20.60
N PRO A 141 8.89 15.65 -21.54
CA PRO A 141 8.88 15.24 -22.93
C PRO A 141 10.24 15.47 -23.57
N LYS A 142 10.53 14.69 -24.61
CA LYS A 142 11.78 14.75 -25.38
C LYS A 142 12.18 16.14 -25.84
N ALA A 143 11.22 16.92 -26.34
CA ALA A 143 11.46 18.25 -26.88
C ALA A 143 12.03 19.21 -25.82
N GLU A 144 11.45 19.21 -24.61
CA GLU A 144 11.90 20.02 -23.48
C GLU A 144 13.34 19.63 -23.08
N ILE A 145 13.64 18.33 -23.05
CA ILE A 145 14.97 17.86 -22.66
C ILE A 145 16.02 18.23 -23.69
N LYS A 146 15.71 18.12 -24.98
CA LYS A 146 16.61 18.53 -26.07
C LYS A 146 16.95 20.02 -25.95
N GLU A 147 15.95 20.85 -25.68
CA GLU A 147 16.15 22.30 -25.47
C GLU A 147 17.00 22.59 -24.24
N VAL A 148 16.77 21.89 -23.12
CA VAL A 148 17.59 22.05 -21.91
C VAL A 148 19.05 21.68 -22.17
N LEU A 149 19.32 20.56 -22.84
CA LEU A 149 20.68 20.13 -23.18
C LEU A 149 21.38 21.13 -24.12
N HIS A 150 20.66 21.65 -25.12
CA HIS A 150 21.15 22.70 -26.00
C HIS A 150 21.53 23.96 -25.21
N ASN A 151 20.68 24.40 -24.28
CA ASN A 151 20.93 25.59 -23.44
C ASN A 151 22.11 25.42 -22.47
N ILE A 152 22.42 24.18 -22.07
CA ILE A 152 23.61 23.86 -21.28
C ILE A 152 24.90 23.95 -22.13
N GLY A 153 24.78 23.97 -23.45
CA GLY A 153 25.89 23.96 -24.41
C GLY A 153 26.24 22.56 -24.92
N MET A 154 25.44 21.55 -24.61
CA MET A 154 25.58 20.21 -25.17
C MET A 154 24.85 20.15 -26.51
N ASN A 155 25.53 20.60 -27.57
CA ASN A 155 25.02 20.49 -28.93
C ASN A 155 25.19 19.05 -29.44
N VAL A 156 24.23 18.20 -29.09
CA VAL A 156 24.18 16.81 -29.58
C VAL A 156 23.61 16.80 -30.98
N ALA A 157 24.28 16.12 -31.92
CA ALA A 157 23.69 15.84 -33.22
C ALA A 157 22.37 15.07 -33.05
N ASP A 158 21.33 15.47 -33.79
CA ASP A 158 19.97 14.94 -33.65
C ASP A 158 19.94 13.40 -33.71
N GLU A 159 20.72 12.79 -34.59
CA GLU A 159 20.82 11.34 -34.75
C GLU A 159 21.31 10.63 -33.48
N ARG A 160 22.33 11.20 -32.81
CA ARG A 160 22.90 10.62 -31.59
C ARG A 160 21.96 10.76 -30.41
N PHE A 161 21.26 11.89 -30.33
CA PHE A 161 20.24 12.10 -29.32
C PHE A 161 19.08 11.11 -29.49
N GLU A 162 18.65 10.84 -30.73
CA GLU A 162 17.64 9.84 -31.03
C GLU A 162 18.04 8.42 -30.61
N GLU A 163 19.29 8.03 -30.85
CA GLU A 163 19.84 6.74 -30.42
C GLU A 163 19.82 6.61 -28.89
N LEU A 164 20.33 7.63 -28.18
CA LEU A 164 20.31 7.68 -26.72
C LEU A 164 18.90 7.63 -26.15
N TRP A 165 17.99 8.39 -26.75
CA TRP A 165 16.58 8.43 -26.35
C TRP A 165 15.93 7.05 -26.46
N LYS A 166 16.18 6.32 -27.56
CA LYS A 166 15.70 4.94 -27.74
C LYS A 166 16.27 4.00 -26.68
N GLN A 167 17.54 4.13 -26.33
CA GLN A 167 18.15 3.31 -25.28
C GLN A 167 17.53 3.59 -23.91
N VAL A 168 17.29 4.86 -23.55
CA VAL A 168 16.63 5.21 -22.28
C VAL A 168 15.20 4.70 -22.26
N CYS A 169 14.42 4.93 -23.31
CA CYS A 169 13.03 4.46 -23.37
C CYS A 169 12.95 2.92 -23.39
N SER A 170 13.94 2.21 -23.94
CA SER A 170 13.97 0.73 -23.90
C SER A 170 14.17 0.12 -22.51
N LYS A 171 14.73 0.88 -21.55
CA LYS A 171 14.81 0.44 -20.16
C LYS A 171 13.44 0.49 -19.45
N HIS A 172 12.48 1.23 -20.00
CA HIS A 172 11.13 1.30 -19.48
C HIS A 172 10.24 0.30 -20.23
N GLU A 173 9.37 -0.42 -19.50
CA GLU A 173 8.44 -1.42 -20.08
C GLU A 173 7.35 -0.79 -20.98
N ILE A 174 7.33 0.54 -21.11
CA ILE A 174 6.30 1.30 -21.82
C ILE A 174 6.59 1.27 -23.33
N LYS A 175 5.68 0.65 -24.07
CA LYS A 175 5.85 0.21 -25.47
C LYS A 175 5.68 1.32 -26.52
N GLU A 176 5.27 2.53 -26.13
CA GLU A 176 5.01 3.63 -27.05
C GLU A 176 6.10 4.70 -26.96
N LEU A 177 6.99 4.70 -27.96
CA LEU A 177 8.18 5.57 -28.06
C LEU A 177 7.83 7.08 -28.16
N CYS A 178 6.61 7.41 -28.58
CA CYS A 178 6.19 8.80 -28.80
C CYS A 178 5.77 9.54 -27.52
N ASP A 179 5.34 8.79 -26.49
CA ASP A 179 4.88 9.35 -25.21
C ASP A 179 5.83 9.00 -24.05
N CYS A 180 7.05 8.49 -24.34
CA CYS A 180 8.00 8.27 -23.27
C CYS A 180 8.43 9.61 -22.67
N GLU A 181 8.13 9.81 -21.38
CA GLU A 181 8.64 10.93 -20.61
C GLU A 181 9.79 10.44 -19.73
N GLU A 182 10.91 11.14 -19.82
CA GLU A 182 12.14 10.77 -19.12
C GLU A 182 12.65 11.85 -18.19
N SER A 183 13.46 11.42 -17.22
CA SER A 183 14.15 12.35 -16.34
C SER A 183 15.46 12.79 -16.99
N ILE A 184 15.83 14.06 -16.79
CA ILE A 184 17.12 14.58 -17.26
C ILE A 184 18.26 13.81 -16.59
N TRP A 185 18.08 13.41 -15.32
CA TRP A 185 19.04 12.60 -14.60
C TRP A 185 19.36 11.27 -15.30
N ASN A 186 18.35 10.53 -15.78
CA ASN A 186 18.55 9.28 -16.50
C ASN A 186 19.38 9.48 -17.77
N ILE A 187 19.11 10.56 -18.51
CA ILE A 187 19.78 10.86 -19.77
C ILE A 187 21.23 11.27 -19.53
N LEU A 188 21.47 12.15 -18.56
CA LEU A 188 22.83 12.55 -18.19
C LEU A 188 23.66 11.37 -17.69
N ASN A 189 23.07 10.47 -16.90
CA ASN A 189 23.76 9.25 -16.47
C ASN A 189 24.10 8.33 -17.64
N MET A 190 23.17 8.14 -18.57
CA MET A 190 23.43 7.35 -19.79
C MET A 190 24.54 7.95 -20.65
N ILE A 191 24.56 9.28 -20.78
CA ILE A 191 25.63 10.01 -21.46
C ILE A 191 26.99 9.79 -20.77
N HIS A 192 27.00 9.85 -19.44
CA HIS A 192 28.21 9.61 -18.65
C HIS A 192 28.71 8.17 -18.79
N GLU A 193 27.82 7.18 -18.67
CA GLU A 193 28.13 5.75 -18.81
C GLU A 193 28.64 5.38 -20.21
N SER A 194 28.08 6.01 -21.25
CA SER A 194 28.46 5.77 -22.64
C SER A 194 29.76 6.49 -23.06
N HIS A 195 30.38 7.28 -22.17
CA HIS A 195 31.58 8.07 -22.44
C HIS A 195 31.49 8.90 -23.74
N ILE A 196 30.29 9.35 -24.09
CA ILE A 196 30.07 10.12 -25.31
C ILE A 196 30.71 11.50 -25.13
N LYS A 197 31.64 11.82 -26.03
CA LYS A 197 32.23 13.16 -26.14
C LYS A 197 31.33 14.00 -27.04
N PHE A 198 30.91 15.16 -26.55
CA PHE A 198 30.21 16.19 -27.32
C PHE A 198 31.21 17.19 -27.88
#